data_AF-A0A0V8QAP9-F1
#
_entry.id   AF-A0A0V8QAP9-F1
#
_cell.length_a   1.000
_cell.length_b   1.000
_cell.length_c   1.000
_cell.angle_alpha   90.00
_cell.angle_beta   90.00
_cell.angle_gamma   90.00
#
_symmetry.space_group_name_H-M   'P 1'
#
loop_
_entity.id
_entity.type
_entity.pdbx_description
1 polymer ?
#
loop_
_entity_poly.entity_id
_entity_poly.type
_entity_poly.pdbx_seq_one_letter_code
_entity_poly.pdbx_strand_id
1 'polypeptide(L)'
;MVTESISSTNSSQEGIVMGIDEITNSGKDYDTEFWNKAMRGKPADFEKLKDGRTATDMFTLPYDSNRKYMAELEKESIFRQFATSINVSSSNNTVLAYASDDVAACVPEGESINVSDLADDFTRIKTEAHKVVSLVKIANAFVTDNAFDIKKHLPKRFAKVFGRAEENIFINGTGEGQPVGILNDTLGAETGVTTTDVTFDDVINLYMSVKAKHRKHGVWLMNDETALALRKLKDKDGNYLWQENMDTILGKRGRKKSCVFGS
;
A
#
# COMPACT_ATOMS: atom_id res chain seq x y z
N MET A 1 -18.22 3.00 -14.11
CA MET A 1 -17.10 3.90 -13.76
C MET A 1 -16.92 3.77 -12.27
N VAL A 2 -15.91 3.02 -11.82
CA VAL A 2 -15.65 2.89 -10.37
C VAL A 2 -14.65 3.99 -10.04
N THR A 3 -15.15 4.99 -9.34
CA THR A 3 -14.37 6.12 -8.85
C THR A 3 -14.41 6.05 -7.34
N GLU A 4 -13.24 5.95 -6.72
CA GLU A 4 -13.09 6.28 -5.32
C GLU A 4 -13.25 7.79 -5.19
N SER A 5 -14.45 8.20 -4.78
CA SER A 5 -14.80 9.58 -4.48
C SER A 5 -15.05 9.69 -2.98
N ILE A 6 -14.07 10.19 -2.25
CA ILE A 6 -14.22 10.64 -0.86
C ILE A 6 -14.95 11.99 -0.92
N SER A 7 -16.20 12.04 -0.47
CA SER A 7 -16.97 13.29 -0.29
C SER A 7 -17.08 13.63 1.18
N SER A 8 -16.62 14.82 1.55
CA SER A 8 -16.70 15.39 2.89
C SER A 8 -18.10 15.98 3.18
N THR A 9 -18.64 15.72 4.37
CA THR A 9 -19.69 16.55 4.98
C THR A 9 -19.35 16.81 6.44
N ASN A 10 -19.33 18.09 6.79
CA ASN A 10 -19.02 18.63 8.12
C ASN A 10 -20.32 18.77 8.92
N SER A 11 -20.39 18.20 10.12
CA SER A 11 -21.26 18.69 11.19
C SER A 11 -20.70 18.25 12.55
N SER A 12 -20.29 19.23 13.34
CA SER A 12 -19.76 19.08 14.69
C SER A 12 -20.77 18.40 15.61
N GLN A 13 -20.38 17.31 16.28
CA GLN A 13 -20.59 17.10 17.73
C GLN A 13 -19.85 15.85 18.24
N GLU A 14 -19.17 16.08 19.36
CA GLU A 14 -18.52 15.21 20.35
C GLU A 14 -18.54 13.67 20.20
N GLY A 15 -17.33 13.10 20.14
CA GLY A 15 -16.92 12.04 21.07
C GLY A 15 -17.49 10.63 20.90
N ILE A 16 -17.25 9.96 19.75
CA ILE A 16 -17.05 8.50 19.69
C ILE A 16 -16.00 8.21 18.61
N VAL A 17 -14.93 7.50 18.99
CA VAL A 17 -13.97 6.91 18.04
C VAL A 17 -14.71 5.82 17.27
N MET A 18 -15.16 6.13 16.06
CA MET A 18 -15.71 5.16 15.11
C MET A 18 -14.95 5.28 13.79
N GLY A 19 -14.36 4.17 13.34
CA GLY A 19 -13.70 4.07 12.04
C GLY A 19 -14.72 4.29 10.92
N ILE A 20 -14.35 5.11 9.96
CA ILE A 20 -15.16 5.48 8.79
C ILE A 20 -15.14 4.37 7.72
N ASP A 21 -15.49 3.14 8.11
CA ASP A 21 -15.79 2.02 7.20
C ASP A 21 -17.16 1.37 7.48
N GLU A 22 -17.95 1.92 8.40
CA GLU A 22 -19.29 1.43 8.71
C GLU A 22 -20.35 2.50 8.42
N ILE A 23 -21.44 2.07 7.75
CA ILE A 23 -22.67 2.80 7.35
C ILE A 23 -22.51 3.45 5.95
N THR A 24 -23.00 2.88 4.83
CA THR A 24 -24.44 2.79 4.49
C THR A 24 -24.85 1.78 3.39
N ASN A 25 -23.99 0.92 2.79
CA ASN A 25 -24.42 0.07 1.66
C ASN A 25 -24.49 -1.44 1.96
N SER A 26 -24.91 -1.80 3.17
CA SER A 26 -25.12 -3.20 3.58
C SER A 26 -26.51 -3.75 3.23
N GLY A 27 -27.40 -2.94 2.62
CA GLY A 27 -28.69 -3.43 2.19
C GLY A 27 -28.52 -4.53 1.13
N LYS A 28 -29.06 -5.74 1.39
CA LYS A 28 -29.16 -6.79 0.35
C LYS A 28 -29.85 -6.25 -0.91
N ASP A 29 -30.75 -5.30 -0.73
CA ASP A 29 -31.45 -4.60 -1.80
C ASP A 29 -30.50 -3.73 -2.64
N TYR A 30 -29.53 -3.05 -2.04
CA TYR A 30 -28.52 -2.28 -2.77
C TYR A 30 -27.64 -3.17 -3.64
N ASP A 31 -27.09 -4.26 -3.08
CA ASP A 31 -26.20 -5.18 -3.81
C ASP A 31 -26.91 -5.85 -4.99
N THR A 32 -28.16 -6.26 -4.80
CA THR A 32 -28.96 -6.89 -5.85
C THR A 32 -29.34 -5.91 -6.95
N GLU A 33 -29.77 -4.69 -6.62
CA GLU A 33 -30.11 -3.67 -7.61
C GLU A 33 -28.87 -3.19 -8.39
N PHE A 34 -27.73 -3.02 -7.71
CA PHE A 34 -26.47 -2.62 -8.34
C PHE A 34 -25.97 -3.67 -9.35
N TRP A 35 -25.83 -4.93 -8.93
CA TRP A 35 -25.24 -5.98 -9.78
C TRP A 35 -26.22 -6.59 -10.78
N ASN A 36 -27.47 -6.83 -10.39
CA ASN A 36 -28.43 -7.52 -11.25
C ASN A 36 -29.16 -6.58 -12.20
N LYS A 37 -29.21 -5.26 -11.90
CA LYS A 37 -29.86 -4.28 -12.77
C LYS A 37 -28.90 -3.24 -13.33
N ALA A 38 -28.32 -2.37 -12.50
CA ALA A 38 -27.55 -1.23 -12.97
C ALA A 38 -26.33 -1.64 -13.82
N MET A 39 -25.50 -2.57 -13.32
CA MET A 39 -24.36 -3.10 -14.04
C MET A 39 -24.75 -3.99 -15.23
N ARG A 40 -25.98 -4.50 -15.26
CA ARG A 40 -26.53 -5.32 -16.35
C ARG A 40 -27.28 -4.52 -17.42
N GLY A 41 -27.30 -3.19 -17.33
CA GLY A 41 -28.00 -2.32 -18.27
C GLY A 41 -29.53 -2.47 -18.24
N LYS A 42 -30.09 -3.05 -17.18
CA LYS A 42 -31.54 -3.13 -16.95
C LYS A 42 -32.00 -1.88 -16.17
N PRO A 43 -33.28 -1.48 -16.28
CA PRO A 43 -33.80 -0.36 -15.49
C PRO A 43 -33.65 -0.66 -13.99
N ALA A 44 -32.80 0.11 -13.31
CA ALA A 44 -32.55 0.00 -11.89
C ALA A 44 -33.43 0.98 -11.11
N ASP A 45 -33.82 0.59 -9.90
CA ASP A 45 -34.58 1.46 -9.01
C ASP A 45 -33.64 2.43 -8.30
N PHE A 46 -33.69 3.71 -8.69
CA PHE A 46 -32.80 4.74 -8.16
C PHE A 46 -33.05 5.05 -6.68
N GLU A 47 -34.25 4.76 -6.15
CA GLU A 47 -34.52 4.94 -4.72
C GLU A 47 -33.67 3.99 -3.87
N LYS A 48 -33.54 2.74 -4.33
CA LYS A 48 -32.75 1.70 -3.66
C LYS A 48 -31.24 1.87 -3.82
N LEU A 49 -30.81 2.68 -4.80
CA LEU A 49 -29.40 3.01 -5.04
C LEU A 49 -28.95 4.32 -4.39
N LYS A 50 -29.88 5.05 -3.76
CA LYS A 50 -29.62 6.37 -3.18
C LYS A 50 -28.54 6.35 -2.12
N ASP A 51 -28.51 5.31 -1.29
CA ASP A 51 -27.60 5.19 -0.15
C ASP A 51 -26.12 5.12 -0.56
N GLY A 52 -25.86 4.73 -1.82
CA GLY A 52 -24.52 4.64 -2.39
C GLY A 52 -24.19 5.68 -3.44
N ARG A 53 -24.99 6.73 -3.57
CA ARG A 53 -24.77 7.79 -4.55
C ARG A 53 -23.83 8.86 -3.99
N THR A 54 -22.72 9.12 -4.66
CA THR A 54 -21.82 10.24 -4.34
C THR A 54 -22.29 11.54 -4.99
N ALA A 55 -21.81 12.68 -4.49
CA ALA A 55 -22.13 14.02 -4.99
C ALA A 55 -21.94 14.22 -6.51
N THR A 56 -21.10 13.42 -7.15
CA THR A 56 -20.83 13.47 -8.60
C THR A 56 -21.69 12.47 -9.40
N ASP A 57 -22.82 12.03 -8.84
CA ASP A 57 -23.75 11.07 -9.46
C ASP A 57 -23.11 9.70 -9.79
N MET A 58 -22.09 9.34 -9.02
CA MET A 58 -21.41 8.06 -9.09
C MET A 58 -21.99 7.11 -8.04
N PHE A 59 -22.03 5.82 -8.35
CA PHE A 59 -22.43 4.79 -7.38
C PHE A 59 -21.21 4.09 -6.81
N THR A 60 -21.16 3.96 -5.49
CA THR A 60 -20.09 3.24 -4.79
C THR A 60 -20.27 1.72 -4.92
N LEU A 61 -19.19 0.97 -4.71
CA LEU A 61 -19.23 -0.48 -4.78
C LEU A 61 -20.01 -1.04 -3.57
N PRO A 62 -20.90 -2.03 -3.72
CA PRO A 62 -21.59 -2.65 -2.58
C PRO A 62 -20.62 -3.22 -1.56
N TYR A 63 -20.99 -3.20 -0.28
CA TYR A 63 -20.10 -3.54 0.84
C TYR A 63 -19.41 -4.90 0.68
N ASP A 64 -20.15 -5.96 0.37
CA ASP A 64 -19.58 -7.31 0.18
C ASP A 64 -18.58 -7.39 -0.98
N SER A 65 -18.83 -6.61 -2.04
CA SER A 65 -17.97 -6.55 -3.21
C SER A 65 -16.72 -5.72 -2.92
N ASN A 66 -16.87 -4.62 -2.16
CA ASN A 66 -15.76 -3.79 -1.71
C ASN A 66 -14.83 -4.55 -0.77
N ARG A 67 -15.37 -5.29 0.19
CA ARG A 67 -14.56 -6.12 1.09
C ARG A 67 -13.74 -7.16 0.32
N LYS A 68 -14.33 -7.80 -0.69
CA LYS A 68 -13.61 -8.76 -1.57
C LYS A 68 -12.54 -8.07 -2.42
N TYR A 69 -12.86 -6.88 -2.93
CA TYR A 69 -11.91 -6.05 -3.68
C TYR A 69 -10.70 -5.69 -2.80
N MET A 70 -10.93 -5.13 -1.61
CA MET A 70 -9.87 -4.75 -0.68
C MET A 70 -9.01 -5.95 -0.26
N ALA A 71 -9.63 -7.09 0.03
CA ALA A 71 -8.92 -8.32 0.38
C ALA A 71 -8.07 -8.88 -0.79
N GLU A 72 -8.44 -8.62 -2.04
CA GLU A 72 -7.63 -9.01 -3.19
C GLU A 72 -6.52 -7.97 -3.47
N LEU A 73 -6.82 -6.69 -3.27
CA LEU A 73 -5.87 -5.58 -3.42
C LEU A 73 -4.69 -5.74 -2.44
N GLU A 74 -4.95 -6.12 -1.19
CA GLU A 74 -3.92 -6.40 -0.18
C GLU A 74 -3.00 -7.57 -0.57
N LYS A 75 -3.52 -8.56 -1.29
CA LYS A 75 -2.71 -9.69 -1.77
C LYS A 75 -1.82 -9.31 -2.94
N GLU A 76 -2.32 -8.44 -3.83
CA GLU A 76 -1.58 -8.01 -5.02
C GLU A 76 -0.53 -6.94 -4.70
N SER A 77 -0.79 -6.06 -3.72
CA SER A 77 0.16 -5.01 -3.32
C SER A 77 1.06 -5.49 -2.17
N ILE A 78 2.33 -5.74 -2.47
CA ILE A 78 3.33 -6.15 -1.47
C ILE A 78 3.54 -5.03 -0.43
N PHE A 79 3.47 -3.77 -0.84
CA PHE A 79 3.62 -2.62 0.06
C PHE A 79 2.56 -2.58 1.14
N ARG A 80 1.30 -2.89 0.82
CA ARG A 80 0.20 -2.87 1.82
C ARG A 80 0.38 -3.91 2.94
N GLN A 81 1.15 -4.97 2.71
CA GLN A 81 1.44 -5.99 3.72
C GLN A 81 2.53 -5.57 4.72
N PHE A 82 3.37 -4.60 4.36
CA PHE A 82 4.52 -4.16 5.17
C PHE A 82 4.42 -2.70 5.64
N ALA A 83 3.69 -1.87 4.92
CA ALA A 83 3.46 -0.48 5.26
C ALA A 83 2.24 -0.34 6.18
N THR A 84 2.28 0.67 7.05
CA THR A 84 1.13 1.05 7.86
C THR A 84 0.13 1.83 7.01
N SER A 85 -1.06 1.28 6.79
CA SER A 85 -2.17 2.01 6.16
C SER A 85 -2.89 2.87 7.20
N ILE A 86 -3.00 4.17 6.93
CA ILE A 86 -3.76 5.12 7.77
C ILE A 86 -4.91 5.64 6.93
N ASN A 87 -6.14 5.46 7.42
CA ASN A 87 -7.33 6.03 6.79
C ASN A 87 -7.42 7.50 7.15
N VAL A 88 -7.57 8.36 6.13
CA VAL A 88 -7.70 9.81 6.35
C VAL A 88 -8.90 10.38 5.62
N SER A 89 -9.60 11.29 6.29
CA SER A 89 -10.84 11.91 5.81
C SER A 89 -10.63 13.15 4.94
N SER A 90 -9.46 13.81 5.05
CA SER A 90 -9.10 15.01 4.28
C SER A 90 -7.96 14.76 3.29
N SER A 91 -7.86 15.59 2.25
CA SER A 91 -6.83 15.46 1.21
C SER A 91 -5.44 15.92 1.64
N ASN A 92 -5.37 16.84 2.63
CA ASN A 92 -4.11 17.42 3.10
C ASN A 92 -3.85 16.98 4.52
N ASN A 93 -2.86 16.10 4.69
CA ASN A 93 -2.57 15.51 5.99
C ASN A 93 -1.09 15.69 6.30
N THR A 94 -0.80 15.92 7.57
CA THR A 94 0.58 15.94 8.05
C THR A 94 0.75 14.75 8.97
N VAL A 95 1.60 13.82 8.57
CA VAL A 95 2.04 12.74 9.45
C VAL A 95 3.15 13.31 10.33
N LEU A 96 2.94 13.26 11.65
CA LEU A 96 3.98 13.59 12.62
C LEU A 96 4.78 12.31 12.88
N ALA A 97 6.02 12.28 12.39
CA ALA A 97 6.96 11.22 12.69
C ALA A 97 7.86 11.68 13.85
N TYR A 98 8.03 10.82 14.85
CA TYR A 98 8.94 11.04 15.96
C TYR A 98 9.92 9.87 15.99
N ALA A 99 11.21 10.18 15.99
CA ALA A 99 12.27 9.20 16.12
C ALA A 99 13.22 9.66 17.22
N SER A 100 12.93 9.33 18.47
CA SER A 100 13.92 9.52 19.52
C SER A 100 14.97 8.44 19.52
N ASP A 101 16.21 8.90 19.56
CA ASP A 101 17.40 8.15 19.93
C ASP A 101 17.86 8.58 21.35
N ASP A 102 16.91 8.93 22.22
CA ASP A 102 17.21 9.37 23.59
C ASP A 102 18.01 8.31 24.34
N VAL A 103 19.19 8.70 24.81
CA VAL A 103 20.07 7.83 25.60
C VAL A 103 19.99 8.27 27.06
N ALA A 104 19.56 7.35 27.93
CA ALA A 104 19.66 7.56 29.36
C ALA A 104 21.14 7.43 29.78
N ALA A 105 21.70 8.52 30.32
CA ALA A 105 23.04 8.52 30.90
C ALA A 105 22.97 8.38 32.43
N CYS A 106 23.86 7.59 33.02
CA CYS A 106 24.06 7.59 34.47
C CYS A 106 24.88 8.82 34.84
N VAL A 107 24.27 9.76 35.56
CA VAL A 107 24.91 11.00 36.00
C VAL A 107 25.34 10.86 37.46
N PRO A 108 26.59 11.21 37.84
CA PRO A 108 27.02 11.25 39.24
C PRO A 108 26.24 12.27 40.07
N GLU A 109 26.17 12.07 41.39
CA GLU A 109 25.50 13.03 42.28
C GLU A 109 26.17 14.42 42.22
N GLY A 110 25.39 15.45 41.88
CA GLY A 110 25.81 16.86 41.90
C GLY A 110 26.12 17.49 40.53
N GLU A 111 26.06 16.74 39.43
CA GLU A 111 26.24 17.30 38.08
C GLU A 111 24.93 17.77 37.43
N SER A 112 25.03 18.68 36.47
CA SER A 112 23.88 19.19 35.72
C SER A 112 23.30 18.10 34.81
N ILE A 113 22.01 17.80 34.98
CA ILE A 113 21.27 16.91 34.09
C ILE A 113 20.95 17.68 32.81
N ASN A 114 21.34 17.15 31.64
CA ASN A 114 20.93 17.70 30.36
C ASN A 114 19.44 17.43 30.15
N VAL A 115 18.65 18.49 29.94
CA VAL A 115 17.23 18.40 29.59
C VAL A 115 17.12 18.48 28.07
N SER A 116 16.71 17.39 27.43
CA SER A 116 16.30 17.41 26.02
C SER A 116 14.89 18.00 25.90
N ASP A 117 14.71 18.93 24.97
CA ASP A 117 13.41 19.53 24.68
C ASP A 117 12.65 18.65 23.67
N LEU A 118 11.52 18.08 24.09
CA LEU A 118 10.70 17.15 23.29
C LEU A 118 10.08 17.81 22.04
N ALA A 119 10.04 19.14 21.98
CA ALA A 119 9.33 19.87 20.94
C ALA A 119 10.00 19.78 19.56
N ASP A 120 11.33 19.68 19.51
CA ASP A 120 12.11 19.66 18.26
C ASP A 120 12.29 18.26 17.64
N ASP A 121 11.89 17.21 18.35
CA ASP A 121 12.04 15.82 17.88
C ASP A 121 10.99 15.38 16.84
N PHE A 122 9.94 16.19 16.63
CA PHE A 122 8.85 15.84 15.71
C PHE A 122 9.15 16.30 14.28
N THR A 123 9.48 15.34 13.42
CA THR A 123 9.57 15.56 11.97
C THR A 123 8.16 15.56 11.36
N ARG A 124 7.77 16.67 10.74
CA ARG A 124 6.46 16.82 10.09
C ARG A 124 6.56 16.46 8.62
N ILE A 125 5.99 15.31 8.23
CA ILE A 125 5.94 14.88 6.84
C ILE A 125 4.56 15.25 6.28
N LYS A 126 4.52 16.26 5.40
CA LYS A 126 3.30 16.61 4.67
C LYS A 126 3.04 15.56 3.60
N THR A 127 1.81 15.04 3.58
CA THR A 127 1.36 14.08 2.58
C THR A 127 0.17 14.65 1.84
N GLU A 128 0.24 14.62 0.51
CA GLU A 128 -0.84 15.03 -0.38
C GLU A 128 -1.58 13.80 -0.91
N ALA A 129 -2.90 13.81 -0.84
CA ALA A 129 -3.71 12.72 -1.37
C ALA A 129 -3.79 12.79 -2.90
N HIS A 130 -3.36 11.71 -3.54
CA HIS A 130 -3.41 11.55 -5.00
C HIS A 130 -4.47 10.52 -5.38
N LYS A 131 -5.15 10.73 -6.51
CA LYS A 131 -6.20 9.83 -7.00
C LYS A 131 -5.66 8.93 -8.12
N VAL A 132 -5.81 7.62 -7.96
CA VAL A 132 -5.55 6.64 -9.02
C VAL A 132 -6.88 6.29 -9.68
N VAL A 133 -6.93 6.28 -11.01
CA VAL A 133 -8.18 6.05 -11.76
C VAL A 133 -7.97 5.03 -12.87
N SER A 134 -8.93 4.12 -13.03
CA SER A 134 -8.97 3.16 -14.15
C SER A 134 -10.38 3.09 -14.74
N LEU A 135 -10.48 3.16 -16.06
CA LEU A 135 -11.75 3.07 -16.79
C LEU A 135 -11.77 1.82 -17.67
N VAL A 136 -12.80 1.00 -17.52
CA VAL A 136 -13.00 -0.22 -18.32
C VAL A 136 -14.34 -0.11 -19.05
N LYS A 137 -14.31 -0.31 -20.37
CA LYS A 137 -15.50 -0.45 -21.21
C LYS A 137 -15.84 -1.93 -21.38
N ILE A 138 -17.11 -2.28 -21.23
CA ILE A 138 -17.63 -3.64 -21.42
C ILE A 138 -18.69 -3.58 -22.51
N ALA A 139 -18.65 -4.51 -23.46
CA ALA A 139 -19.66 -4.56 -24.53
C ALA A 139 -20.98 -5.13 -23.99
N ASN A 140 -22.11 -4.58 -24.47
CA ASN A 140 -23.45 -4.95 -23.99
C ASN A 140 -23.74 -6.46 -24.07
N ALA A 141 -23.19 -7.17 -25.06
CA ALA A 141 -23.36 -8.62 -25.19
C ALA A 141 -22.81 -9.40 -23.98
N PHE A 142 -21.68 -8.96 -23.40
CA PHE A 142 -21.12 -9.58 -22.18
C PHE A 142 -21.91 -9.20 -20.93
N VAL A 143 -22.64 -8.10 -20.98
CA VAL A 143 -23.43 -7.57 -19.87
C VAL A 143 -24.73 -8.36 -19.71
N THR A 144 -25.33 -8.75 -20.85
CA THR A 144 -26.58 -9.53 -20.90
C THR A 144 -26.36 -11.02 -20.75
N ASP A 145 -25.15 -11.53 -20.98
CA ASP A 145 -24.82 -12.94 -20.79
C ASP A 145 -24.87 -13.34 -19.30
N ASN A 146 -25.58 -14.43 -19.01
CA ASN A 146 -25.67 -15.00 -17.66
C ASN A 146 -24.48 -15.91 -17.34
N ALA A 147 -23.78 -16.44 -18.35
CA ALA A 147 -22.59 -17.27 -18.15
C ALA A 147 -21.40 -16.46 -17.63
N PHE A 148 -21.38 -15.14 -17.89
CA PHE A 148 -20.32 -14.24 -17.43
C PHE A 148 -20.66 -13.59 -16.08
N ASP A 149 -19.91 -13.94 -15.03
CA ASP A 149 -20.07 -13.38 -13.69
C ASP A 149 -19.28 -12.05 -13.54
N ILE A 150 -19.92 -10.95 -13.96
CA ILE A 150 -19.35 -9.60 -13.86
C ILE A 150 -19.04 -9.22 -12.41
N LYS A 151 -19.86 -9.67 -11.46
CA LYS A 151 -19.72 -9.37 -10.02
C LYS A 151 -18.42 -9.92 -9.45
N LYS A 152 -17.99 -11.09 -9.92
CA LYS A 152 -16.72 -11.69 -9.49
C LYS A 152 -15.52 -11.20 -10.31
N HIS A 153 -15.68 -11.08 -11.63
CA HIS A 153 -14.55 -10.76 -12.51
C HIS A 153 -14.09 -9.31 -12.43
N LEU A 154 -15.02 -8.36 -12.30
CA LEU A 154 -14.70 -6.94 -12.38
C LEU A 154 -13.91 -6.45 -11.15
N PRO A 155 -14.32 -6.73 -9.89
CA PRO A 155 -13.55 -6.33 -8.72
C PRO A 155 -12.15 -6.96 -8.69
N LYS A 156 -12.04 -8.24 -9.07
CA LYS A 156 -10.73 -8.93 -9.15
C LYS A 156 -9.79 -8.27 -10.17
N ARG A 157 -10.31 -7.90 -11.34
CA ARG A 157 -9.52 -7.22 -12.36
C ARG A 157 -9.05 -5.85 -11.88
N PHE A 158 -9.93 -5.07 -11.24
CA PHE A 158 -9.55 -3.78 -10.69
C PHE A 158 -8.50 -3.93 -9.59
N ALA A 159 -8.67 -4.85 -8.65
CA ALA A 159 -7.72 -5.08 -7.56
C ALA A 159 -6.29 -5.32 -8.10
N LYS A 160 -6.17 -6.12 -9.17
CA LYS A 160 -4.89 -6.39 -9.83
C LYS A 160 -4.29 -5.15 -10.51
N VAL A 161 -5.11 -4.34 -11.18
CA VAL A 161 -4.62 -3.14 -11.88
C VAL A 161 -4.23 -2.05 -10.89
N PHE A 162 -5.06 -1.80 -9.88
CA PHE A 162 -4.78 -0.83 -8.82
C PHE A 162 -3.57 -1.26 -7.98
N GLY A 163 -3.49 -2.53 -7.57
CA GLY A 163 -2.35 -3.03 -6.81
C GLY A 163 -1.02 -2.82 -7.54
N ARG A 164 -0.98 -3.08 -8.85
CA ARG A 164 0.20 -2.83 -9.69
C ARG A 164 0.54 -1.35 -9.84
N ALA A 165 -0.47 -0.51 -10.03
CA ALA A 165 -0.28 0.92 -10.20
C ALA A 165 0.22 1.57 -8.90
N GLU A 166 -0.43 1.27 -7.78
CA GLU A 166 -0.02 1.73 -6.45
C GLU A 166 1.40 1.28 -6.10
N GLU A 167 1.72 0.01 -6.32
CA GLU A 167 3.05 -0.50 -6.04
C GLU A 167 4.13 0.21 -6.87
N ASN A 168 3.88 0.47 -8.14
CA ASN A 168 4.83 1.24 -8.96
C ASN A 168 5.01 2.67 -8.44
N ILE A 169 3.93 3.31 -8.02
CA ILE A 169 3.95 4.65 -7.44
C ILE A 169 4.73 4.66 -6.11
N PHE A 170 4.52 3.67 -5.24
CA PHE A 170 5.22 3.60 -3.96
C PHE A 170 6.71 3.29 -4.10
N ILE A 171 7.13 2.61 -5.17
CA ILE A 171 8.54 2.34 -5.43
C ILE A 171 9.20 3.54 -6.15
N ASN A 172 8.65 3.95 -7.28
CA ASN A 172 9.30 4.84 -8.26
C ASN A 172 8.67 6.24 -8.35
N GLY A 173 7.78 6.61 -7.42
CA GLY A 173 7.08 7.89 -7.45
C GLY A 173 8.01 9.11 -7.42
N THR A 174 7.81 10.04 -8.35
CA THR A 174 8.66 11.23 -8.49
C THR A 174 8.31 12.37 -7.54
N GLY A 175 7.11 12.37 -6.93
CA GLY A 175 6.61 13.48 -6.12
C GLY A 175 5.93 14.62 -6.90
N GLU A 176 5.99 14.61 -8.24
CA GLU A 176 5.34 15.62 -9.08
C GLU A 176 4.00 15.11 -9.61
N GLY A 177 2.89 15.54 -8.99
CA GLY A 177 1.54 15.07 -9.37
C GLY A 177 1.29 13.59 -9.06
N GLN A 178 2.22 12.95 -8.34
CA GLN A 178 2.13 11.60 -7.83
C GLN A 178 2.85 11.51 -6.47
N PRO A 179 2.50 10.54 -5.61
CA PRO A 179 3.20 10.31 -4.35
C PRO A 179 4.71 10.14 -4.54
N VAL A 180 5.46 10.45 -3.48
CA VAL A 180 6.91 10.20 -3.41
C VAL A 180 7.14 8.71 -3.18
N GLY A 181 7.96 8.08 -4.03
CA GLY A 181 8.36 6.69 -3.90
C GLY A 181 9.55 6.50 -2.97
N ILE A 182 9.74 5.29 -2.46
CA ILE A 182 10.85 4.95 -1.57
C ILE A 182 12.22 5.07 -2.24
N LEU A 183 12.31 4.94 -3.57
CA LEU A 183 13.56 5.06 -4.33
C LEU A 183 13.83 6.49 -4.83
N ASN A 184 13.07 7.48 -4.36
CA ASN A 184 13.29 8.86 -4.76
C ASN A 184 14.58 9.41 -4.15
N ASP A 185 15.46 9.99 -4.97
CA ASP A 185 16.78 10.44 -4.54
C ASP A 185 16.77 11.56 -3.48
N THR A 186 15.72 12.40 -3.48
CA THR A 186 15.68 13.60 -2.61
C THR A 186 14.79 13.39 -1.39
N LEU A 187 13.64 12.74 -1.58
CA LEU A 187 12.58 12.62 -0.57
C LEU A 187 12.31 11.15 -0.16
N GLY A 188 13.04 10.20 -0.74
CA GLY A 188 12.90 8.77 -0.48
C GLY A 188 13.81 8.28 0.66
N ALA A 189 14.11 6.98 0.64
CA ALA A 189 14.95 6.36 1.66
C ALA A 189 16.43 6.74 1.50
N GLU A 190 17.15 6.79 2.62
CA GLU A 190 18.62 6.98 2.60
C GLU A 190 19.30 5.83 1.86
N THR A 191 20.23 6.18 0.96
CA THR A 191 21.04 5.19 0.24
C THR A 191 22.16 4.68 1.14
N GLY A 192 22.10 3.39 1.51
CA GLY A 192 23.10 2.78 2.38
C GLY A 192 24.39 2.37 1.66
N VAL A 193 24.28 1.63 0.56
CA VAL A 193 25.42 1.11 -0.23
C VAL A 193 25.06 1.16 -1.71
N THR A 194 25.96 1.68 -2.54
CA THR A 194 25.84 1.69 -4.00
C THR A 194 26.94 0.84 -4.60
N THR A 195 26.56 -0.16 -5.40
CA THR A 195 27.51 -1.03 -6.11
C THR A 195 27.00 -1.34 -7.51
N THR A 196 27.91 -1.50 -8.47
CA THR A 196 27.59 -1.93 -9.85
C THR A 196 27.45 -3.44 -9.95
N ASP A 197 28.21 -4.19 -9.15
CA ASP A 197 28.18 -5.65 -9.09
C ASP A 197 27.81 -6.07 -7.67
N VAL A 198 26.68 -6.75 -7.52
CA VAL A 198 26.17 -7.14 -6.19
C VAL A 198 27.01 -8.29 -5.65
N THR A 199 27.87 -8.02 -4.68
CA THR A 199 28.60 -9.04 -3.92
C THR A 199 27.88 -9.41 -2.63
N PHE A 200 28.25 -10.55 -2.01
CA PHE A 200 27.67 -10.93 -0.72
C PHE A 200 28.07 -9.97 0.40
N ASP A 201 29.28 -9.42 0.34
CA ASP A 201 29.78 -8.44 1.31
C ASP A 201 28.95 -7.15 1.26
N ASP A 202 28.51 -6.71 0.07
CA ASP A 202 27.63 -5.55 -0.08
C ASP A 202 26.28 -5.76 0.61
N VAL A 203 25.73 -6.98 0.54
CA VAL A 203 24.47 -7.32 1.23
C VAL A 203 24.65 -7.28 2.75
N ILE A 204 25.79 -7.74 3.26
CA ILE A 204 26.12 -7.65 4.68
C ILE A 204 26.28 -6.19 5.10
N ASN A 205 27.00 -5.39 4.31
CA ASN A 205 27.21 -3.97 4.58
C ASN A 205 25.88 -3.21 4.60
N LEU A 206 24.98 -3.49 3.65
CA LEU A 206 23.64 -2.93 3.61
C LEU A 206 22.78 -3.40 4.80
N TYR A 207 22.92 -4.65 5.22
CA TYR A 207 22.22 -5.13 6.42
C TYR A 207 22.72 -4.42 7.69
N MET A 208 24.03 -4.17 7.79
CA MET A 208 24.65 -3.55 8.97
C MET A 208 24.54 -2.03 8.98
N SER A 209 24.30 -1.36 7.85
CA SER A 209 24.04 0.08 7.79
C SER A 209 22.72 0.46 8.47
N VAL A 210 21.77 -0.47 8.55
CA VAL A 210 20.48 -0.27 9.23
C VAL A 210 20.63 -0.37 10.76
N LYS A 211 20.16 0.65 11.49
CA LYS A 211 20.15 0.65 12.97
C LYS A 211 19.48 -0.62 13.52
N ALA A 212 20.02 -1.17 14.60
CA ALA A 212 19.56 -2.43 15.20
C ALA A 212 18.05 -2.47 15.50
N LYS A 213 17.47 -1.33 15.90
CA LYS A 213 16.03 -1.15 16.16
C LYS A 213 15.17 -1.49 14.93
N HIS A 214 15.57 -1.05 13.74
CA HIS A 214 14.84 -1.29 12.50
C HIS A 214 15.11 -2.67 11.89
N ARG A 215 16.26 -3.30 12.21
CA ARG A 215 16.60 -4.64 11.73
C ARG A 215 15.63 -5.73 12.20
N LYS A 216 14.95 -5.59 13.34
CA LYS A 216 14.07 -6.65 13.87
C LYS A 216 12.90 -6.99 12.95
N HIS A 217 12.29 -5.99 12.31
CA HIS A 217 11.11 -6.15 11.44
C HIS A 217 11.36 -5.79 9.97
N GLY A 218 12.62 -5.57 9.58
CA GLY A 218 12.98 -5.28 8.19
C GLY A 218 12.75 -6.45 7.23
N VAL A 219 12.41 -6.13 5.99
CA VAL A 219 12.14 -7.06 4.89
C VAL A 219 12.94 -6.62 3.67
N TRP A 220 13.44 -7.58 2.89
CA TRP A 220 14.12 -7.29 1.64
C TRP A 220 13.11 -7.12 0.50
N LEU A 221 13.20 -5.99 -0.19
CA LEU A 221 12.48 -5.71 -1.44
C LEU A 221 13.51 -5.66 -2.58
N MET A 222 13.30 -6.46 -3.62
CA MET A 222 14.20 -6.53 -4.77
C MET A 222 13.45 -6.99 -6.03
N ASN A 223 14.03 -6.68 -7.19
CA ASN A 223 13.59 -7.27 -8.46
C ASN A 223 14.08 -8.73 -8.57
N ASP A 224 13.40 -9.52 -9.39
CA ASP A 224 13.72 -10.93 -9.64
C ASP A 224 15.12 -11.11 -10.27
N GLU A 225 15.58 -10.16 -11.09
CA GLU A 225 16.93 -10.16 -11.65
C GLU A 225 18.00 -10.04 -10.56
N THR A 226 17.80 -9.13 -9.61
CA THR A 226 18.67 -8.98 -8.44
C THR A 226 18.61 -10.22 -7.55
N ALA A 227 17.42 -10.79 -7.35
CA ALA A 227 17.26 -12.05 -6.61
C ALA A 227 17.99 -13.22 -7.29
N LEU A 228 17.99 -13.27 -8.63
CA LEU A 228 18.72 -14.27 -9.40
C LEU A 228 20.24 -14.06 -9.29
N ALA A 229 20.71 -12.81 -9.33
CA ALA A 229 22.12 -12.49 -9.13
C ALA A 229 22.60 -12.94 -7.75
N LEU A 230 21.86 -12.60 -6.68
CA LEU A 230 22.13 -13.05 -5.32
C LEU A 230 22.13 -14.57 -5.18
N ARG A 231 21.20 -15.24 -5.86
CA ARG A 231 21.11 -16.70 -5.85
C ARG A 231 22.27 -17.37 -6.58
N LYS A 232 22.89 -16.70 -7.55
CA LYS A 232 24.05 -17.22 -8.28
C LYS A 232 25.37 -17.04 -7.52
N LEU A 233 25.39 -16.29 -6.42
CA LEU A 233 26.59 -16.10 -5.61
C LEU A 233 27.02 -17.42 -4.96
N LYS A 234 28.33 -17.70 -5.05
CA LYS A 234 28.96 -18.93 -4.56
C LYS A 234 30.08 -18.64 -3.60
N ASP A 235 30.34 -19.57 -2.69
CA ASP A 235 31.55 -19.59 -1.89
C ASP A 235 32.77 -20.03 -2.73
N LYS A 236 33.96 -20.00 -2.11
CA LYS A 236 35.21 -20.47 -2.73
C LYS A 236 35.19 -21.98 -3.04
N ASP A 237 34.32 -22.74 -2.39
CA ASP A 237 34.14 -24.18 -2.55
C ASP A 237 33.08 -24.52 -3.63
N GLY A 238 32.48 -23.51 -4.28
CA GLY A 238 31.52 -23.64 -5.36
C GLY A 238 30.07 -23.86 -4.93
N ASN A 239 29.77 -23.82 -3.63
CA ASN A 239 28.42 -23.95 -3.09
C ASN A 239 27.67 -22.62 -3.18
N TYR A 240 26.36 -22.69 -3.44
CA TYR A 240 25.51 -21.51 -3.40
C TYR A 240 25.36 -20.98 -1.97
N LEU A 241 25.61 -19.68 -1.80
CA LEU A 241 25.45 -19.01 -0.50
C LEU A 241 23.98 -18.95 -0.07
N TRP A 242 23.06 -18.87 -1.04
CA TRP A 242 21.62 -18.87 -0.80
C TRP A 242 21.00 -20.20 -1.27
N GLN A 243 20.65 -21.07 -0.31
CA GLN A 243 20.08 -22.40 -0.57
C GLN A 243 18.54 -22.37 -0.61
N GLU A 244 17.94 -23.22 -1.46
CA GLU A 244 16.47 -23.26 -1.69
C GLU A 244 15.63 -23.56 -0.45
N ASN A 245 16.17 -24.24 0.56
CA ASN A 245 15.41 -24.53 1.79
C ASN A 245 15.27 -23.28 2.70
N MET A 246 16.06 -22.23 2.43
CA MET A 246 16.08 -20.99 3.19
C MET A 246 15.47 -19.89 2.32
N ASP A 247 14.15 -19.70 2.41
CA ASP A 247 13.45 -18.55 1.80
C ASP A 247 13.79 -17.21 2.50
N THR A 248 14.88 -17.19 3.27
CA THR A 248 15.36 -16.07 4.07
C THR A 248 16.79 -15.69 3.68
N ILE A 249 16.99 -14.42 3.32
CA ILE A 249 18.32 -13.81 3.18
C ILE A 249 18.66 -13.21 4.54
N LEU A 250 19.74 -13.69 5.18
CA LEU A 250 20.15 -13.25 6.53
C LEU A 250 19.03 -13.35 7.58
N GLY A 251 18.21 -14.41 7.51
CA GLY A 251 17.08 -14.61 8.43
C GLY A 251 15.86 -13.72 8.17
N LYS A 252 15.88 -12.89 7.11
CA LYS A 252 14.73 -12.10 6.65
C LYS A 252 14.11 -12.71 5.42
N ARG A 253 12.77 -12.82 5.40
CA ARG A 253 12.05 -13.33 4.23
C ARG A 253 12.33 -12.43 3.03
N GLY A 254 12.85 -13.02 1.95
CA GLY A 254 12.92 -12.35 0.65
C GLY A 254 11.60 -12.56 -0.06
N ARG A 255 10.90 -11.49 -0.44
CA ARG A 255 9.73 -11.60 -1.33
C ARG A 255 10.17 -11.25 -2.75
N LYS A 256 10.02 -12.22 -3.64
CA LYS A 256 10.20 -12.06 -5.08
C LYS A 256 8.91 -11.51 -5.66
N LYS A 257 9.02 -10.52 -6.53
CA LYS A 257 7.92 -10.16 -7.41
C LYS A 257 8.14 -10.93 -8.70
N SER A 258 7.60 -12.15 -8.77
CA SER A 258 7.45 -12.89 -10.03
C SER A 258 6.42 -12.20 -10.92
N CYS A 259 6.78 -11.02 -11.39
CA CYS A 259 6.13 -10.40 -12.51
C CYS A 259 6.78 -11.05 -13.73
N VAL A 260 6.06 -12.00 -14.32
CA VAL A 260 6.25 -12.38 -15.73
C VAL A 260 6.04 -11.11 -16.56
N PHE A 261 7.07 -10.28 -16.66
CA PHE A 261 7.32 -9.45 -17.81
C PHE A 261 7.91 -10.40 -18.85
N GLY A 262 7.02 -11.17 -19.48
CA GLY A 262 7.35 -11.79 -20.76
C GLY A 262 7.37 -10.68 -21.78
N SER A 263 8.57 -10.43 -22.34
CA SER A 263 8.87 -9.78 -23.62
C SER A 263 8.07 -8.53 -24.01
#